data_AF-A0A3D5V1V5-F1
#
_entry.id   AF-A0A3D5V1V5-F1
#
_cell.length_a   1.000
_cell.length_b   1.000
_cell.length_c   1.000
_cell.angle_alpha   90.00
_cell.angle_beta   90.00
_cell.angle_gamma   90.00
#
_symmetry.space_group_name_H-M   'P 1'
#
loop_
_entity.id
_entity.type
_entity.pdbx_description
1 polymer ?
#
loop_
_entity_poly.entity_id
_entity_poly.type
_entity_poly.pdbx_seq_one_letter_code
_entity_poly.pdbx_strand_id
1 'polypeptide(L)'
;HGDRVVSIAPGFKVVAQSRGAPFAVIADEERRFYGVQFHPEVVHTPRGRDMLWNFTHRICGCKGDWTMAAFRETEIAKVREQVGSGRVICGLSGGVDSSVVAVLLHEAIGDQLQCVFVDTGMMRAGEAEQVVSLFRDHYNIPLVSVDASDLFLGKLDGVTDPEQKRKIIGATFIDVFEAEAKKVGGADFLAQGTLYPDVIESVSFAGGPSVTIKSHHNVGGLPERMNMKLVEPLRELFKDEVRELGRELGLPEQFVGRHPFPGPGLAIRIPGEITRDRLEILRKADTIYLEEIRAAGLYDQIWQAFAVLLPVRTVGVMGDERTYDFVCALRAVTSLDGMTADYYPFSHEFLGQVSTRIINEVRGINRVVYDVTSKPPGTIEWE
;
A
#
# COMPACT_ATOMS: atom_id res chain seq x y z
N HIS A 1 23.84 10.21 -18.92
CA HIS A 1 23.71 9.18 -19.98
C HIS A 1 24.97 8.34 -20.00
N GLY A 2 24.85 7.04 -20.25
CA GLY A 2 26.00 6.19 -20.56
C GLY A 2 26.53 6.52 -21.96
N ASP A 3 25.75 6.18 -22.99
CA ASP A 3 26.07 6.51 -24.38
C ASP A 3 25.59 7.92 -24.78
N ARG A 4 26.23 8.50 -25.80
CA ARG A 4 25.87 9.81 -26.37
C ARG A 4 25.74 9.74 -27.88
N VAL A 5 24.75 10.43 -28.44
CA VAL A 5 24.61 10.61 -29.89
C VAL A 5 25.79 11.47 -30.40
N VAL A 6 26.47 11.03 -31.46
CA VAL A 6 27.57 11.77 -32.12
C VAL A 6 27.21 12.25 -33.51
N SER A 7 26.15 11.71 -34.10
CA SER A 7 25.56 12.14 -35.37
C SER A 7 24.06 11.84 -35.35
N ILE A 8 23.24 12.77 -35.85
CA ILE A 8 21.78 12.59 -35.90
C ILE A 8 21.36 11.91 -37.20
N ALA A 9 20.27 11.15 -37.16
CA ALA A 9 19.73 10.50 -38.35
C ALA A 9 19.16 11.52 -39.35
N PRO A 10 19.16 11.23 -40.67
CA PRO A 10 18.56 12.10 -41.67
C PRO A 10 17.09 12.41 -41.36
N GLY A 11 16.69 13.66 -41.59
CA GLY A 11 15.35 14.19 -41.29
C GLY A 11 15.22 14.81 -39.91
N PHE A 12 16.06 14.44 -38.95
CA PHE A 12 16.07 15.06 -37.63
C PHE A 12 16.77 16.42 -37.64
N LYS A 13 16.26 17.33 -36.82
CA LYS A 13 16.85 18.62 -36.48
C LYS A 13 17.19 18.66 -35.00
N VAL A 14 18.24 19.40 -34.65
CA VAL A 14 18.60 19.63 -33.25
C VAL A 14 17.72 20.75 -32.70
N VAL A 15 16.98 20.45 -31.63
CA VAL A 15 16.05 21.38 -30.99
C VAL A 15 16.64 21.96 -29.70
N ALA A 16 17.43 21.18 -28.98
CA ALA A 16 18.14 21.65 -27.79
C ALA A 16 19.49 20.97 -27.64
N GLN A 17 20.40 21.68 -26.97
CA GLN A 17 21.79 21.25 -26.76
C GLN A 17 22.20 21.50 -25.31
N SER A 18 23.15 20.70 -24.83
CA SER A 18 23.88 20.98 -23.60
C SER A 18 25.37 20.76 -23.83
N ARG A 19 26.22 21.27 -22.93
CA ARG A 19 27.67 21.10 -23.00
C ARG A 19 28.08 19.61 -23.07
N GLY A 20 27.34 18.73 -22.40
CA GLY A 20 27.59 17.28 -22.40
C GLY A 20 26.80 16.49 -23.44
N ALA A 21 25.79 17.10 -24.07
CA ALA A 21 24.91 16.47 -25.03
C ALA A 21 24.58 17.46 -26.17
N PRO A 22 25.39 17.49 -27.25
CA PRO A 22 25.16 18.36 -28.41
C PRO A 22 23.83 18.11 -29.14
N PHE A 23 23.23 16.94 -28.93
CA PHE A 23 21.94 16.51 -29.46
C PHE A 23 20.98 16.17 -28.31
N ALA A 24 20.89 17.04 -27.31
CA ALA A 24 20.08 16.80 -26.11
C ALA A 24 18.59 16.60 -26.44
N VAL A 25 18.08 17.33 -27.45
CA VAL A 25 16.75 17.08 -28.02
C VAL A 25 16.85 17.13 -29.53
N ILE A 26 16.28 16.12 -30.19
CA ILE A 26 16.16 16.03 -31.65
C ILE A 26 14.69 15.85 -32.02
N ALA A 27 14.28 16.43 -33.15
CA ALA A 27 12.93 16.29 -33.66
C ALA A 27 12.91 16.14 -35.18
N ASP A 28 12.02 15.28 -35.66
CA ASP A 28 11.55 15.23 -37.03
C ASP A 28 10.05 15.55 -37.00
N GLU A 29 9.70 16.79 -37.30
CA GLU A 29 8.32 17.29 -37.22
C GLU A 29 7.42 16.70 -38.32
N GLU A 30 7.99 16.29 -39.45
CA GLU A 30 7.23 15.69 -40.56
C GLU A 30 6.73 14.29 -40.17
N ARG A 31 7.62 13.48 -39.59
CA ARG A 31 7.32 12.12 -39.10
C ARG A 31 6.80 12.11 -37.66
N ARG A 32 6.83 13.24 -36.96
CA ARG A 32 6.50 13.39 -35.53
C ARG A 32 7.34 12.49 -34.63
N PHE A 33 8.63 12.37 -34.92
CA PHE A 33 9.58 11.65 -34.06
C PHE A 33 10.36 12.63 -33.20
N TYR A 34 10.42 12.36 -31.90
CA TYR A 34 11.09 13.21 -30.92
C TYR A 34 11.99 12.34 -30.05
N GLY A 35 13.24 12.78 -29.90
CA GLY A 35 14.22 12.12 -29.04
C GLY A 35 14.73 13.09 -27.99
N VAL A 36 14.74 12.66 -26.73
CA VAL A 36 15.31 13.40 -25.62
C VAL A 36 16.42 12.58 -24.98
N GLN A 37 17.53 13.22 -24.69
CA GLN A 37 18.64 12.62 -23.97
C GLN A 37 18.56 13.05 -22.51
N PHE A 38 17.40 12.90 -21.87
CA PHE A 38 17.15 13.08 -20.44
C PHE A 38 15.76 12.53 -20.12
N HIS A 39 15.44 12.43 -18.83
CA HIS A 39 14.20 11.81 -18.34
C HIS A 39 13.16 12.90 -18.06
N PRO A 40 12.17 13.15 -18.94
CA PRO A 40 11.08 14.09 -18.67
C PRO A 40 10.10 13.61 -17.60
N GLU A 41 10.13 12.33 -17.25
CA GLU A 41 9.26 11.69 -16.26
C GLU A 41 9.68 11.92 -14.80
N VAL A 42 10.95 12.29 -14.55
CA VAL A 42 11.45 12.47 -13.18
C VAL A 42 11.20 13.90 -12.67
N VAL A 43 10.93 14.03 -11.37
CA VAL A 43 10.70 15.31 -10.68
C VAL A 43 11.88 16.30 -10.82
N HIS A 44 13.08 15.79 -11.06
CA HIS A 44 14.30 16.58 -11.27
C HIS A 44 14.31 17.36 -12.57
N THR A 45 13.39 17.09 -13.50
CA THR A 45 13.19 17.86 -14.73
C THR A 45 12.03 18.84 -14.51
N PRO A 46 12.27 20.13 -14.20
CA PRO A 46 11.23 21.03 -13.68
C PRO A 46 10.04 21.25 -14.62
N ARG A 47 10.23 21.06 -15.93
CA ARG A 47 9.20 21.18 -16.99
C ARG A 47 8.93 19.84 -17.68
N GLY A 48 9.32 18.72 -17.07
CA GLY A 48 9.21 17.39 -17.65
C GLY A 48 7.75 16.98 -17.89
N ARG A 49 6.88 17.24 -16.91
CA ARG A 49 5.43 17.05 -17.03
C ARG A 49 4.83 17.81 -18.21
N ASP A 50 5.23 19.05 -18.44
CA ASP A 50 4.74 19.85 -19.57
C ASP A 50 5.18 19.27 -20.92
N MET A 51 6.40 18.72 -20.99
CA MET A 51 6.89 18.06 -22.21
C MET A 51 6.07 16.82 -22.53
N LEU A 52 5.83 15.95 -21.54
CA LEU A 52 5.01 14.75 -21.70
C LEU A 52 3.56 15.11 -22.04
N TRP A 53 3.02 16.16 -21.43
CA TRP A 53 1.67 16.65 -21.74
C TRP A 53 1.58 17.16 -23.19
N ASN A 54 2.55 17.96 -23.64
CA ASN A 54 2.60 18.43 -25.04
C ASN A 54 2.68 17.27 -26.02
N PHE A 55 3.50 16.26 -25.74
CA PHE A 55 3.64 15.09 -26.60
C PHE A 55 2.32 14.30 -26.69
N THR A 56 1.73 13.94 -25.55
CA THR A 56 0.49 13.16 -25.49
C THR A 56 -0.70 13.90 -26.07
N HIS A 57 -0.89 15.19 -25.74
CA HIS A 57 -2.10 15.91 -26.12
C HIS A 57 -1.98 16.65 -27.45
N ARG A 58 -0.90 17.41 -27.67
CA ARG A 58 -0.76 18.24 -28.87
C ARG A 58 -0.22 17.47 -30.07
N ILE A 59 0.75 16.59 -29.85
CA ILE A 59 1.41 15.85 -30.93
C ILE A 59 0.64 14.56 -31.27
N CYS A 60 0.35 13.73 -30.26
CA CYS A 60 -0.40 12.49 -30.45
C CYS A 60 -1.92 12.72 -30.56
N GLY A 61 -2.43 13.84 -30.06
CA GLY A 61 -3.86 14.15 -30.14
C GLY A 61 -4.73 13.42 -29.09
N CYS A 62 -4.13 12.91 -28.01
CA CYS A 62 -4.89 12.29 -26.92
C CYS A 62 -5.81 13.34 -26.26
N LYS A 63 -7.07 12.95 -26.01
CA LYS A 63 -8.10 13.87 -25.51
C LYS A 63 -8.04 14.12 -24.00
N GLY A 64 -7.41 13.22 -23.25
CA GLY A 64 -7.45 13.25 -21.78
C GLY A 64 -8.79 12.77 -21.22
N ASP A 65 -9.42 11.81 -21.89
CA ASP A 65 -10.69 11.18 -21.51
C ASP A 65 -10.54 10.12 -20.40
N TRP A 66 -9.30 9.76 -20.06
CA TRP A 66 -8.99 8.97 -18.87
C TRP A 66 -9.19 9.80 -17.60
N THR A 67 -10.36 9.64 -16.99
CA THR A 67 -10.74 10.28 -15.72
C THR A 67 -11.35 9.21 -14.81
N MET A 68 -11.25 9.36 -13.49
CA MET A 68 -11.80 8.36 -12.57
C MET A 68 -13.33 8.22 -12.65
N ALA A 69 -14.04 9.28 -13.07
CA ALA A 69 -15.46 9.21 -13.39
C ALA A 69 -15.73 8.32 -14.61
N ALA A 70 -15.04 8.55 -15.73
CA ALA A 70 -15.17 7.72 -16.94
C ALA A 70 -14.71 6.27 -16.71
N PHE A 71 -13.65 6.09 -15.92
CA PHE A 71 -13.16 4.78 -15.51
C PHE A 71 -14.22 4.03 -14.69
N ARG A 72 -14.80 4.67 -13.66
CA ARG A 72 -15.87 4.10 -12.84
C ARG A 72 -17.03 3.58 -13.69
N GLU A 73 -17.55 4.39 -14.61
CA GLU A 73 -18.66 3.98 -15.49
C GLU A 73 -18.30 2.77 -16.36
N THR A 74 -17.11 2.81 -16.96
CA THR A 74 -16.61 1.75 -17.83
C THR A 74 -16.40 0.45 -17.05
N GLU A 75 -15.80 0.54 -15.87
CA GLU A 75 -15.47 -0.63 -15.06
C GLU A 75 -16.72 -1.25 -14.43
N ILE A 76 -17.70 -0.44 -14.02
CA ILE A 76 -19.03 -0.93 -13.60
C ILE A 76 -19.68 -1.76 -14.72
N ALA A 77 -19.64 -1.28 -15.97
CA ALA A 77 -20.21 -2.00 -17.10
C ALA A 77 -19.48 -3.34 -17.35
N LYS A 78 -18.14 -3.34 -17.34
CA LYS A 78 -17.32 -4.57 -17.47
C LYS A 78 -17.62 -5.57 -16.35
N VAL A 79 -17.70 -5.13 -15.10
CA VAL A 79 -18.00 -6.00 -13.96
C VAL A 79 -19.38 -6.63 -14.11
N ARG A 80 -20.41 -5.85 -14.51
CA ARG A 80 -21.76 -6.38 -14.74
C ARG A 80 -21.79 -7.44 -15.84
N GLU A 81 -21.06 -7.22 -16.94
CA GLU A 81 -20.94 -8.20 -18.03
C GLU A 81 -20.20 -9.46 -17.58
N GLN A 82 -19.08 -9.31 -16.86
CA GLN A 82 -18.26 -10.42 -16.39
C GLN A 82 -18.98 -11.29 -15.36
N VAL A 83 -19.64 -10.65 -14.38
CA VAL A 83 -20.28 -11.33 -13.25
C VAL A 83 -21.65 -11.88 -13.65
N GLY A 84 -22.41 -11.17 -14.49
CA GLY A 84 -23.77 -11.55 -14.85
C GLY A 84 -24.64 -11.74 -13.60
N SER A 85 -25.21 -12.93 -13.42
CA SER A 85 -26.00 -13.30 -12.23
C SER A 85 -25.19 -14.03 -11.14
N GLY A 86 -23.86 -14.10 -11.28
CA GLY A 86 -22.99 -14.80 -10.33
C GLY A 86 -22.84 -14.06 -9.00
N ARG A 87 -22.30 -14.75 -8.00
CA ARG A 87 -21.99 -14.15 -6.69
C ARG A 87 -20.51 -13.84 -6.57
N VAL A 88 -20.20 -12.68 -6.01
CA VAL A 88 -18.83 -12.22 -5.79
C VAL A 88 -18.56 -12.14 -4.29
N ILE A 89 -17.46 -12.74 -3.86
CA ILE A 89 -16.95 -12.55 -2.51
C ILE A 89 -15.75 -11.60 -2.53
N CYS A 90 -15.67 -10.70 -1.56
CA CYS A 90 -14.58 -9.72 -1.46
C CYS A 90 -13.96 -9.74 -0.06
N GLY A 91 -12.65 -9.96 0.00
CA GLY A 91 -11.88 -9.84 1.24
C GLY A 91 -11.55 -8.39 1.55
N LEU A 92 -12.08 -7.88 2.66
CA LEU A 92 -11.73 -6.57 3.18
C LEU A 92 -10.52 -6.71 4.10
N SER A 93 -9.45 -5.98 3.78
CA SER A 93 -8.25 -5.89 4.62
C SER A 93 -8.20 -4.61 5.47
N GLY A 94 -9.13 -3.67 5.25
CA GLY A 94 -9.09 -2.32 5.83
C GLY A 94 -8.18 -1.33 5.07
N GLY A 95 -7.46 -1.81 4.06
CA GLY A 95 -6.68 -0.97 3.14
C GLY A 95 -7.56 -0.21 2.15
N VAL A 96 -6.98 0.82 1.52
CA VAL A 96 -7.65 1.65 0.50
C VAL A 96 -8.11 0.80 -0.68
N ASP A 97 -7.26 -0.11 -1.18
CA ASP A 97 -7.52 -0.83 -2.43
C ASP A 97 -8.71 -1.78 -2.28
N SER A 98 -8.72 -2.61 -1.22
CA SER A 98 -9.84 -3.52 -0.94
C SER A 98 -11.14 -2.75 -0.66
N SER A 99 -11.03 -1.56 -0.07
CA SER A 99 -12.19 -0.70 0.18
C SER A 99 -12.78 -0.12 -1.11
N VAL A 100 -11.92 0.39 -2.01
CA VAL A 100 -12.33 0.91 -3.32
C VAL A 100 -12.96 -0.20 -4.16
N VAL A 101 -12.37 -1.41 -4.18
CA VAL A 101 -12.96 -2.58 -4.83
C VAL A 101 -14.35 -2.87 -4.29
N ALA A 102 -14.51 -2.95 -2.97
CA ALA A 102 -15.79 -3.29 -2.37
C ALA A 102 -16.88 -2.26 -2.69
N VAL A 103 -16.57 -0.96 -2.63
CA VAL A 103 -17.54 0.09 -2.97
C VAL A 103 -17.87 0.07 -4.48
N LEU A 104 -16.87 -0.06 -5.34
CA LEU A 104 -17.07 -0.14 -6.80
C LEU A 104 -17.93 -1.35 -7.19
N LEU A 105 -17.64 -2.52 -6.61
CA LEU A 105 -18.41 -3.73 -6.87
C LEU A 105 -19.82 -3.63 -6.29
N HIS A 106 -20.00 -3.04 -5.11
CA HIS A 106 -21.34 -2.86 -4.55
C HIS A 106 -22.20 -1.97 -5.44
N GLU A 107 -21.63 -0.90 -6.00
CA GLU A 107 -22.33 -0.06 -6.96
C GLU A 107 -22.63 -0.80 -8.29
N ALA A 108 -21.74 -1.68 -8.71
CA ALA A 108 -21.93 -2.46 -9.94
C ALA A 108 -23.01 -3.54 -9.79
N ILE A 109 -22.98 -4.33 -8.72
CA ILE A 109 -23.73 -5.60 -8.61
C ILE A 109 -24.55 -5.74 -7.31
N GLY A 110 -24.57 -4.72 -6.45
CA GLY A 110 -25.43 -4.64 -5.26
C GLY A 110 -25.30 -5.87 -4.34
N ASP A 111 -26.42 -6.55 -4.13
CA ASP A 111 -26.56 -7.71 -3.24
C ASP A 111 -25.84 -8.98 -3.73
N GLN A 112 -25.29 -8.98 -4.95
CA GLN A 112 -24.44 -10.08 -5.43
C GLN A 112 -23.06 -10.06 -4.78
N LEU A 113 -22.67 -8.95 -4.14
CA LEU A 113 -21.42 -8.79 -3.42
C LEU A 113 -21.60 -9.17 -1.94
N GLN A 114 -20.75 -10.09 -1.47
CA GLN A 114 -20.58 -10.39 -0.06
C GLN A 114 -19.16 -10.02 0.37
N CYS A 115 -19.03 -9.05 1.28
CA CYS A 115 -17.74 -8.73 1.88
C CYS A 115 -17.48 -9.60 3.11
N VAL A 116 -16.22 -10.02 3.28
CA VAL A 116 -15.71 -10.70 4.48
C VAL A 116 -14.53 -9.91 5.01
N PHE A 117 -14.62 -9.46 6.25
CA PHE A 117 -13.53 -8.86 7.00
C PHE A 117 -13.07 -9.85 8.07
N VAL A 118 -11.76 -10.14 8.09
CA VAL A 118 -11.15 -11.03 9.08
C VAL A 118 -10.21 -10.20 9.94
N ASP A 119 -10.57 -10.00 11.21
CA ASP A 119 -9.64 -9.46 12.19
C ASP A 119 -8.66 -10.56 12.60
N THR A 120 -7.40 -10.35 12.21
CA THR A 120 -6.30 -11.27 12.49
C THR A 120 -5.74 -11.10 13.90
N GLY A 121 -6.21 -10.10 14.65
CA GLY A 121 -5.64 -9.71 15.94
C GLY A 121 -4.33 -8.93 15.82
N MET A 122 -3.90 -8.57 14.60
CA MET A 122 -2.67 -7.82 14.32
C MET A 122 -2.95 -6.49 13.59
N MET A 123 -4.17 -5.97 13.69
CA MET A 123 -4.59 -4.66 13.18
C MET A 123 -4.17 -3.52 14.12
N ARG A 124 -4.20 -2.27 13.64
CA ARG A 124 -4.01 -1.08 14.51
C ARG A 124 -5.18 -0.91 15.49
N ALA A 125 -4.97 -0.12 16.53
CA ALA A 125 -6.01 0.18 17.51
C ALA A 125 -7.23 0.84 16.84
N GLY A 126 -8.43 0.31 17.09
CA GLY A 126 -9.69 0.84 16.57
C GLY A 126 -9.93 0.59 15.08
N GLU A 127 -9.01 -0.07 14.36
CA GLU A 127 -9.08 -0.20 12.91
C GLU A 127 -10.20 -1.17 12.48
N ALA A 128 -10.37 -2.28 13.19
CA ALA A 128 -11.43 -3.24 12.93
C ALA A 128 -12.82 -2.59 13.07
N GLU A 129 -13.04 -1.85 14.15
CA GLU A 129 -14.31 -1.14 14.39
C GLU A 129 -14.57 -0.07 13.33
N GLN A 130 -13.54 0.67 12.92
CA GLN A 130 -13.65 1.68 11.87
C GLN A 130 -14.01 1.06 10.52
N VAL A 131 -13.42 -0.07 10.15
CA VAL A 131 -13.76 -0.79 8.91
C VAL A 131 -15.20 -1.27 8.98
N VAL A 132 -15.59 -1.96 10.07
CA VAL A 132 -16.96 -2.48 10.21
C VAL A 132 -17.99 -1.36 10.14
N SER A 133 -17.76 -0.23 10.83
CA SER A 133 -18.67 0.91 10.83
C SER A 133 -18.76 1.58 9.45
N LEU A 134 -17.65 1.73 8.73
CA LEU A 134 -17.67 2.28 7.38
C LEU A 134 -18.57 1.45 6.45
N PHE A 135 -18.35 0.14 6.40
CA PHE A 135 -19.04 -0.70 5.43
C PHE A 135 -20.50 -0.98 5.80
N ARG A 136 -20.79 -1.20 7.09
CA ARG A 136 -22.16 -1.44 7.55
C ARG A 136 -22.98 -0.16 7.64
N ASP A 137 -22.45 0.88 8.31
CA ASP A 137 -23.27 2.03 8.68
C ASP A 137 -23.31 3.10 7.58
N HIS A 138 -22.22 3.27 6.82
CA HIS A 138 -22.15 4.29 5.78
C HIS A 138 -22.64 3.78 4.42
N TYR A 139 -22.19 2.60 4.01
CA TYR A 139 -22.50 2.04 2.69
C TYR A 139 -23.61 0.98 2.69
N ASN A 140 -24.02 0.46 3.85
CA ASN A 140 -24.97 -0.66 3.96
C ASN A 140 -24.55 -1.90 3.15
N ILE A 141 -23.25 -2.13 3.01
CA ILE A 141 -22.70 -3.28 2.28
C ILE A 141 -22.82 -4.54 3.16
N PRO A 142 -23.32 -5.68 2.62
CA PRO A 142 -23.30 -6.95 3.33
C PRO A 142 -21.89 -7.32 3.78
N LEU A 143 -21.66 -7.31 5.11
CA LEU A 143 -20.35 -7.57 5.71
C LEU A 143 -20.41 -8.64 6.80
N VAL A 144 -19.76 -9.76 6.52
CA VAL A 144 -19.38 -10.74 7.54
C VAL A 144 -18.08 -10.27 8.19
N SER A 145 -18.13 -9.99 9.49
CA SER A 145 -16.95 -9.63 10.28
C SER A 145 -16.61 -10.80 11.19
N VAL A 146 -15.39 -11.31 11.11
CA VAL A 146 -14.90 -12.43 11.90
C VAL A 146 -13.71 -12.01 12.72
N ASP A 147 -13.79 -12.18 14.04
CA ASP A 147 -12.62 -12.13 14.90
C ASP A 147 -11.95 -13.50 14.89
N ALA A 148 -10.76 -13.57 14.29
CA ALA A 148 -9.92 -14.76 14.23
C ALA A 148 -8.65 -14.59 15.08
N SER A 149 -8.57 -13.58 15.95
CA SER A 149 -7.37 -13.22 16.69
C SER A 149 -6.75 -14.40 17.45
N ASP A 150 -7.55 -15.19 18.17
CA ASP A 150 -7.07 -16.37 18.90
C ASP A 150 -6.44 -17.43 17.99
N LEU A 151 -7.03 -17.66 16.81
CA LEU A 151 -6.54 -18.63 15.84
C LEU A 151 -5.18 -18.20 15.27
N PHE A 152 -5.06 -16.93 14.86
CA PHE A 152 -3.81 -16.41 14.31
C PHE A 152 -2.70 -16.40 15.35
N LEU A 153 -2.97 -15.90 16.56
CA LEU A 153 -1.98 -15.83 17.62
C LEU A 153 -1.56 -17.22 18.10
N GLY A 154 -2.49 -18.17 18.20
CA GLY A 154 -2.16 -19.56 18.55
C GLY A 154 -1.27 -20.24 17.50
N LYS A 155 -1.42 -19.92 16.21
CA LYS A 155 -0.54 -20.44 15.16
C LYS A 155 0.82 -19.73 15.08
N LEU A 156 0.93 -18.52 15.62
CA LEU A 156 2.16 -17.73 15.65
C LEU A 156 2.96 -17.91 16.94
N ASP A 157 2.46 -18.68 17.89
CA ASP A 157 3.12 -18.97 19.16
C ASP A 157 4.53 -19.54 18.94
N GLY A 158 5.54 -18.91 19.56
CA GLY A 158 6.94 -19.28 19.40
C GLY A 158 7.56 -19.02 18.01
N VAL A 159 6.83 -18.47 17.04
CA VAL A 159 7.34 -18.20 15.69
C VAL A 159 8.12 -16.88 15.68
N THR A 160 9.38 -16.94 15.27
CA THR A 160 10.27 -15.76 15.22
C THR A 160 10.74 -15.41 13.82
N ASP A 161 10.79 -16.37 12.90
CA ASP A 161 11.22 -16.15 11.52
C ASP A 161 10.16 -15.36 10.71
N PRO A 162 10.53 -14.22 10.10
CA PRO A 162 9.56 -13.35 9.42
C PRO A 162 8.90 -14.00 8.20
N GLU A 163 9.62 -14.83 7.46
CA GLU A 163 9.07 -15.56 6.31
C GLU A 163 8.05 -16.61 6.76
N GLN A 164 8.32 -17.32 7.85
CA GLN A 164 7.36 -18.23 8.47
C GLN A 164 6.14 -17.47 8.98
N LYS A 165 6.30 -16.32 9.65
CA LYS A 165 5.17 -15.47 10.07
C LYS A 165 4.28 -15.12 8.86
N ARG A 166 4.87 -14.62 7.78
CA ARG A 166 4.16 -14.27 6.54
C ARG A 166 3.39 -15.46 5.96
N LYS A 167 4.02 -16.63 5.86
CA LYS A 167 3.39 -17.85 5.34
C LYS A 167 2.23 -18.33 6.21
N ILE A 168 2.41 -18.35 7.53
CA ILE A 168 1.38 -18.78 8.50
C ILE A 168 0.17 -17.84 8.43
N ILE A 169 0.41 -16.53 8.42
CA ILE A 169 -0.66 -15.52 8.33
C ILE A 169 -1.41 -15.65 7.02
N GLY A 170 -0.71 -15.71 5.88
CA GLY A 170 -1.32 -15.85 4.57
C GLY A 170 -2.17 -17.12 4.44
N ALA A 171 -1.62 -18.28 4.83
CA ALA A 171 -2.34 -19.56 4.77
C ALA A 171 -3.56 -19.57 5.70
N THR A 172 -3.42 -19.05 6.93
CA THR A 172 -4.51 -19.03 7.91
C THR A 172 -5.61 -18.07 7.48
N PHE A 173 -5.26 -16.93 6.89
CA PHE A 173 -6.24 -16.00 6.34
C PHE A 173 -7.07 -16.66 5.23
N ILE A 174 -6.42 -17.37 4.32
CA ILE A 174 -7.10 -18.13 3.26
C ILE A 174 -8.04 -19.18 3.87
N ASP A 175 -7.60 -19.94 4.86
CA ASP A 175 -8.44 -20.97 5.51
C ASP A 175 -9.70 -20.37 6.16
N VAL A 176 -9.56 -19.24 6.88
CA VAL A 176 -10.68 -18.54 7.50
C VAL A 176 -11.61 -17.97 6.43
N PHE A 177 -11.04 -17.30 5.41
CA PHE A 177 -11.81 -16.71 4.34
C PHE A 177 -12.63 -17.75 3.56
N GLU A 178 -12.03 -18.91 3.22
CA GLU A 178 -12.75 -20.02 2.60
C GLU A 178 -13.87 -20.58 3.48
N ALA A 179 -13.65 -20.67 4.79
CA ALA A 179 -14.67 -21.14 5.73
C ALA A 179 -15.87 -20.19 5.77
N GLU A 180 -15.64 -18.88 5.77
CA GLU A 180 -16.71 -17.89 5.71
C GLU A 180 -17.41 -17.86 4.35
N ALA A 181 -16.66 -17.98 3.25
CA ALA A 181 -17.19 -18.07 1.90
C ALA A 181 -18.19 -19.23 1.75
N LYS A 182 -17.89 -20.38 2.36
CA LYS A 182 -18.80 -21.55 2.34
C LYS A 182 -20.07 -21.31 3.15
N LYS A 183 -19.99 -20.61 4.29
CA LYS A 183 -21.15 -20.33 5.15
C LYS A 183 -22.17 -19.41 4.47
N VAL A 184 -21.71 -18.49 3.62
CA VAL A 184 -22.57 -17.57 2.86
C VAL A 184 -23.16 -18.18 1.56
N GLY A 185 -23.00 -19.50 1.37
CA GLY A 185 -23.56 -20.23 0.24
C GLY A 185 -22.63 -20.32 -0.97
N GLY A 186 -21.34 -20.02 -0.81
CA GLY A 186 -20.34 -20.04 -1.87
C GLY A 186 -20.34 -18.78 -2.74
N ALA A 187 -19.36 -18.70 -3.63
CA ALA A 187 -19.22 -17.62 -4.61
C ALA A 187 -18.67 -18.19 -5.92
N ASP A 188 -19.05 -17.56 -7.04
CA ASP A 188 -18.52 -17.88 -8.37
C ASP A 188 -17.23 -17.10 -8.65
N PHE A 189 -17.09 -15.95 -8.01
CA PHE A 189 -16.01 -15.00 -8.20
C PHE A 189 -15.38 -14.54 -6.89
N LEU A 190 -14.06 -14.33 -6.91
CA LEU A 190 -13.33 -13.60 -5.88
C LEU A 190 -12.90 -12.24 -6.42
N ALA A 191 -13.22 -11.20 -5.66
CA ALA A 191 -12.72 -9.85 -5.90
C ALA A 191 -11.33 -9.63 -5.29
N GLN A 192 -10.42 -9.02 -6.05
CA GLN A 192 -9.10 -8.62 -5.57
C GLN A 192 -8.78 -7.17 -5.97
N GLY A 193 -8.04 -6.48 -5.11
CA GLY A 193 -7.53 -5.13 -5.34
C GLY A 193 -6.16 -5.10 -6.02
N THR A 194 -5.92 -6.01 -6.96
CA THR A 194 -4.67 -6.06 -7.74
C THR A 194 -4.51 -4.76 -8.54
N LEU A 195 -3.34 -4.14 -8.44
CA LEU A 195 -3.04 -2.86 -9.12
C LEU A 195 -2.12 -3.06 -10.33
N TYR A 196 -2.01 -2.04 -11.17
CA TYR A 196 -1.17 -2.10 -12.37
C TYR A 196 0.32 -2.38 -12.09
N PRO A 197 0.96 -1.81 -11.03
CA PRO A 197 2.32 -2.19 -10.65
C PRO A 197 2.49 -3.68 -10.34
N ASP A 198 1.48 -4.31 -9.71
CA ASP A 198 1.51 -5.74 -9.38
C ASP A 198 1.53 -6.58 -10.67
N VAL A 199 0.75 -6.17 -11.67
CA VAL A 199 0.71 -6.82 -12.99
C VAL A 199 2.06 -6.69 -13.70
N ILE A 200 2.67 -5.50 -13.72
CA ILE A 200 3.96 -5.27 -14.37
C ILE A 200 5.06 -6.16 -13.74
N GLU A 201 5.11 -6.25 -12.41
CA GLU A 201 6.10 -7.06 -11.70
C GLU A 201 5.97 -8.56 -12.06
N SER A 202 4.73 -9.04 -12.25
CA SER A 202 4.45 -10.46 -12.54
C SER A 202 4.74 -10.89 -13.99
N VAL A 203 4.74 -9.96 -14.94
CA VAL A 203 4.91 -10.22 -16.39
C VAL A 203 6.37 -10.10 -16.83
N SER A 204 7.34 -10.32 -15.95
CA SER A 204 8.78 -10.23 -16.29
C SER A 204 9.16 -11.21 -17.42
N PHE A 205 9.11 -10.70 -18.66
CA PHE A 205 9.18 -11.42 -19.94
C PHE A 205 10.61 -11.64 -20.46
N ALA A 206 11.64 -11.53 -19.61
CA ALA A 206 13.03 -11.62 -20.06
C ALA A 206 13.98 -12.15 -18.98
N GLY A 207 13.92 -13.45 -18.71
CA GLY A 207 15.06 -14.36 -18.42
C GLY A 207 16.20 -13.96 -17.46
N GLY A 208 16.10 -12.87 -16.71
CA GLY A 208 17.06 -12.49 -15.67
C GLY A 208 16.61 -13.02 -14.31
N PRO A 209 17.53 -13.21 -13.34
CA PRO A 209 17.19 -13.76 -12.03
C PRO A 209 16.46 -12.69 -11.21
N SER A 210 15.19 -12.45 -11.52
CA SER A 210 14.28 -11.85 -10.56
C SER A 210 14.06 -12.91 -9.49
N VAL A 211 14.83 -12.81 -8.41
CA VAL A 211 14.43 -13.40 -7.13
C VAL A 211 12.95 -13.04 -6.98
N THR A 212 12.10 -14.03 -6.79
CA THR A 212 10.65 -13.92 -6.63
C THR A 212 10.35 -13.09 -5.38
N ILE A 213 10.55 -11.79 -5.49
CA ILE A 213 10.31 -10.78 -4.47
C ILE A 213 8.81 -10.51 -4.55
N LYS A 214 8.08 -10.92 -3.51
CA LYS A 214 6.61 -11.02 -3.37
C LYS A 214 6.04 -12.36 -3.83
N SER A 215 6.25 -13.38 -3.00
CA SER A 215 5.64 -14.70 -3.20
C SER A 215 4.12 -14.73 -2.95
N HIS A 216 3.49 -13.74 -2.30
CA HIS A 216 2.08 -13.87 -1.87
C HIS A 216 1.29 -12.54 -1.74
N HIS A 217 1.49 -11.55 -2.61
CA HIS A 217 0.59 -10.39 -2.64
C HIS A 217 -0.07 -10.25 -4.02
N ASN A 218 -1.40 -10.35 -4.01
CA ASN A 218 -2.38 -10.13 -5.08
C ASN A 218 -2.25 -10.94 -6.37
N VAL A 219 -1.05 -11.35 -6.79
CA VAL A 219 -0.80 -12.00 -8.09
C VAL A 219 -0.47 -13.50 -7.99
N GLY A 220 -0.16 -13.98 -6.78
CA GLY A 220 -0.12 -15.42 -6.49
C GLY A 220 -1.55 -15.94 -6.46
N GLY A 221 -2.02 -16.42 -7.60
CA GLY A 221 -3.40 -16.87 -7.81
C GLY A 221 -3.94 -17.77 -6.70
N LEU A 222 -5.28 -17.87 -6.65
CA LEU A 222 -5.95 -18.62 -5.59
C LEU A 222 -5.46 -20.07 -5.52
N PRO A 223 -5.35 -20.65 -4.31
CA PRO A 223 -5.27 -22.10 -4.16
C PRO A 223 -6.26 -22.80 -5.10
N GLU A 224 -5.78 -23.76 -5.90
CA GLU A 224 -6.61 -24.45 -6.91
C GLU A 224 -7.93 -24.98 -6.33
N ARG A 225 -7.94 -25.31 -5.04
CA ARG A 225 -9.11 -25.78 -4.29
C ARG A 225 -10.26 -24.77 -4.17
N MET A 226 -10.05 -23.48 -4.43
CA MET A 226 -11.10 -22.45 -4.29
C MET A 226 -12.08 -22.42 -5.47
N ASN A 227 -11.71 -22.90 -6.65
CA ASN A 227 -12.58 -23.02 -7.83
C ASN A 227 -13.45 -21.76 -8.13
N MET A 228 -12.87 -20.57 -7.98
CA MET A 228 -13.50 -19.27 -8.24
C MET A 228 -12.80 -18.54 -9.39
N LYS A 229 -13.54 -17.73 -10.14
CA LYS A 229 -12.97 -16.81 -11.14
C LYS A 229 -12.54 -15.50 -10.46
N LEU A 230 -11.56 -14.79 -11.03
CA LEU A 230 -11.09 -13.51 -10.48
C LEU A 230 -11.84 -12.32 -11.07
N VAL A 231 -12.11 -11.32 -10.23
CA VAL A 231 -12.60 -9.98 -10.61
C VAL A 231 -11.62 -8.97 -10.03
N GLU A 232 -10.84 -8.31 -10.89
CA GLU A 232 -9.73 -7.43 -10.51
C GLU A 232 -9.93 -6.04 -11.12
N PRO A 233 -10.89 -5.24 -10.62
CA PRO A 233 -11.33 -4.04 -11.33
C PRO A 233 -10.32 -2.88 -11.27
N LEU A 234 -9.29 -2.98 -10.42
CA LEU A 234 -8.26 -1.95 -10.27
C LEU A 234 -6.95 -2.26 -11.03
N ARG A 235 -6.94 -3.35 -11.81
CA ARG A 235 -5.73 -3.87 -12.46
C ARG A 235 -5.06 -2.92 -13.46
N GLU A 236 -5.76 -1.88 -13.92
CA GLU A 236 -5.28 -0.86 -14.86
C GLU A 236 -4.86 0.44 -14.15
N LEU A 237 -4.99 0.52 -12.81
CA LEU A 237 -4.76 1.75 -12.04
C LEU A 237 -3.44 1.74 -11.27
N PHE A 238 -2.85 2.93 -11.15
CA PHE A 238 -1.83 3.25 -10.15
C PHE A 238 -2.45 3.65 -8.80
N LYS A 239 -1.62 3.71 -7.75
CA LYS A 239 -2.06 3.91 -6.37
C LYS A 239 -2.71 5.28 -6.11
N ASP A 240 -2.23 6.31 -6.79
CA ASP A 240 -2.81 7.65 -6.80
C ASP A 240 -4.19 7.66 -7.46
N GLU A 241 -4.34 7.01 -8.60
CA GLU A 241 -5.63 6.86 -9.29
C GLU A 241 -6.65 6.08 -8.45
N VAL A 242 -6.23 5.03 -7.74
CA VAL A 242 -7.11 4.31 -6.80
C VAL A 242 -7.62 5.24 -5.69
N ARG A 243 -6.78 6.15 -5.20
CA ARG A 243 -7.22 7.15 -4.21
C ARG A 243 -8.22 8.13 -4.81
N GLU A 244 -7.96 8.61 -6.02
CA GLU A 244 -8.89 9.49 -6.74
C GLU A 244 -10.23 8.80 -7.02
N LEU A 245 -10.21 7.54 -7.46
CA LEU A 245 -11.41 6.72 -7.63
C LEU A 245 -12.15 6.52 -6.32
N GLY A 246 -11.43 6.32 -5.21
CA GLY A 246 -12.06 6.25 -3.89
C GLY A 246 -12.84 7.50 -3.53
N ARG A 247 -12.29 8.69 -3.82
CA ARG A 247 -13.01 9.96 -3.61
C ARG A 247 -14.24 10.08 -4.51
N GLU A 248 -14.10 9.68 -5.77
CA GLU A 248 -15.21 9.66 -6.74
C GLU A 248 -16.35 8.74 -6.28
N LEU A 249 -16.01 7.62 -5.65
CA LEU A 249 -16.96 6.67 -5.04
C LEU A 249 -17.48 7.13 -3.65
N GLY A 250 -17.10 8.33 -3.20
CA GLY A 250 -17.56 8.92 -1.95
C GLY A 250 -16.89 8.40 -0.69
N LEU A 251 -15.75 7.70 -0.79
CA LEU A 251 -15.01 7.26 0.40
C LEU A 251 -14.54 8.47 1.22
N PRO A 252 -14.73 8.46 2.55
CA PRO A 252 -14.25 9.55 3.39
C PRO A 252 -12.74 9.75 3.25
N GLU A 253 -12.29 11.00 3.26
CA GLU A 253 -10.86 11.35 3.08
C GLU A 253 -9.95 10.64 4.10
N GLN A 254 -10.44 10.44 5.33
CA GLN A 254 -9.74 9.70 6.38
C GLN A 254 -9.44 8.23 6.05
N PHE A 255 -10.13 7.63 5.07
CA PHE A 255 -9.87 6.29 4.56
C PHE A 255 -8.98 6.35 3.32
N VAL A 256 -9.31 7.22 2.36
CA VAL A 256 -8.54 7.38 1.12
C VAL A 256 -7.09 7.82 1.39
N GLY A 257 -6.91 8.76 2.30
CA GLY A 257 -5.61 9.31 2.68
C GLY A 257 -4.78 8.42 3.59
N ARG A 258 -5.29 7.24 4.01
CA ARG A 258 -4.53 6.37 4.93
C ARG A 258 -3.18 5.97 4.34
N HIS A 259 -2.17 6.01 5.20
CA HIS A 259 -0.90 5.34 4.93
C HIS A 259 -1.14 3.84 4.71
N PRO A 260 -0.40 3.22 3.78
CA PRO A 260 -0.45 1.78 3.59
C PRO A 260 -0.27 1.00 4.90
N PHE A 261 -0.99 -0.12 5.01
CA PHE A 261 -0.85 -1.06 6.11
C PHE A 261 -0.60 -2.46 5.52
N PRO A 262 0.47 -3.16 5.96
CA PRO A 262 0.83 -4.45 5.38
C PRO A 262 -0.22 -5.52 5.70
N GLY A 263 -0.39 -6.51 4.82
CA GLY A 263 -1.31 -7.63 5.04
C GLY A 263 -1.06 -8.41 6.35
N PRO A 264 0.21 -8.73 6.69
CA PRO A 264 0.56 -9.28 8.01
C PRO A 264 0.35 -8.33 9.20
N GLY A 265 -0.04 -7.09 8.95
CA GLY A 265 -0.28 -6.06 9.96
C GLY A 265 0.92 -5.81 10.86
N LEU A 266 0.66 -5.74 12.17
CA LEU A 266 1.68 -5.52 13.20
C LEU A 266 2.67 -6.67 13.35
N ALA A 267 2.44 -7.84 12.73
CA ALA A 267 3.32 -9.00 12.86
C ALA A 267 4.74 -8.76 12.33
N ILE A 268 4.88 -7.89 11.31
CA ILE A 268 6.18 -7.52 10.73
C ILE A 268 6.75 -6.22 11.33
N ARG A 269 6.08 -5.68 12.36
CA ARG A 269 6.51 -4.52 13.14
C ARG A 269 6.89 -4.90 14.57
N ILE A 270 6.90 -6.19 14.87
CA ILE A 270 7.40 -6.77 16.10
C ILE A 270 8.42 -7.84 15.69
N PRO A 271 9.71 -7.48 15.55
CA PRO A 271 10.72 -8.46 15.20
C PRO A 271 10.79 -9.60 16.21
N GLY A 272 10.83 -10.83 15.70
CA GLY A 272 10.71 -12.04 16.50
C GLY A 272 9.26 -12.40 16.87
N GLU A 273 9.10 -12.93 18.09
CA GLU A 273 7.84 -13.54 18.56
C GLU A 273 6.72 -12.52 18.80
N ILE A 274 5.51 -12.90 18.39
CA ILE A 274 4.29 -12.10 18.50
C ILE A 274 3.48 -12.57 19.71
N THR A 275 3.20 -11.66 20.64
CA THR A 275 2.33 -11.93 21.79
C THR A 275 1.28 -10.83 21.95
N ARG A 276 0.17 -11.15 22.62
CA ARG A 276 -0.90 -10.17 22.92
C ARG A 276 -0.35 -8.92 23.61
N ASP A 277 0.48 -9.12 24.63
CA ASP A 277 1.09 -8.01 25.38
C ASP A 277 1.95 -7.10 24.49
N ARG A 278 2.76 -7.69 23.60
CA ARG A 278 3.59 -6.91 22.65
C ARG A 278 2.75 -6.16 21.63
N LEU A 279 1.67 -6.76 21.14
CA LEU A 279 0.72 -6.10 20.25
C LEU A 279 0.05 -4.90 20.92
N GLU A 280 -0.39 -5.05 22.17
CA GLU A 280 -1.00 -3.95 22.93
C GLU A 280 -0.01 -2.80 23.19
N ILE A 281 1.24 -3.12 23.54
CA ILE A 281 2.31 -2.12 23.68
C ILE A 281 2.51 -1.37 22.35
N LEU A 282 2.66 -2.10 21.25
CA LEU A 282 2.91 -1.51 19.94
C LEU A 282 1.73 -0.66 19.46
N ARG A 283 0.49 -1.13 19.63
CA ARG A 283 -0.73 -0.38 19.28
C ARG A 283 -0.78 0.98 19.95
N LYS A 284 -0.46 1.05 21.25
CA LYS A 284 -0.45 2.31 22.00
C LYS A 284 0.63 3.25 21.50
N ALA A 285 1.84 2.75 21.27
CA ALA A 285 2.94 3.54 20.73
C ALA A 285 2.65 4.08 19.31
N ASP A 286 2.11 3.22 18.43
CA ASP A 286 1.72 3.58 17.06
C ASP A 286 0.59 4.63 17.07
N THR A 287 -0.40 4.48 17.97
CA THR A 287 -1.49 5.45 18.13
C THR A 287 -0.96 6.84 18.50
N ILE A 288 -0.14 6.93 19.54
CA ILE A 288 0.48 8.21 19.95
C ILE A 288 1.29 8.82 18.81
N TYR A 289 2.07 8.00 18.10
CA TYR A 289 2.91 8.50 17.02
C TYR A 289 2.07 9.08 15.88
N LEU A 290 1.01 8.38 15.46
CA LEU A 290 0.13 8.86 14.39
C LEU A 290 -0.72 10.06 14.83
N GLU A 291 -1.14 10.14 16.10
CA GLU A 291 -1.80 11.32 16.66
C GLU A 291 -0.92 12.56 16.56
N GLU A 292 0.33 12.48 17.00
CA GLU A 292 1.28 13.60 16.95
C GLU A 292 1.58 14.04 15.51
N ILE A 293 1.77 13.09 14.58
CA ILE A 293 1.95 13.39 13.16
C ILE A 293 0.74 14.16 12.60
N ARG A 294 -0.49 13.76 12.97
CA ARG A 294 -1.72 14.42 12.53
C ARG A 294 -1.87 15.79 13.16
N ALA A 295 -1.62 15.92 14.47
CA ALA A 295 -1.68 17.18 15.19
C ALA A 295 -0.70 18.22 14.62
N ALA A 296 0.46 17.77 14.13
CA ALA A 296 1.45 18.60 13.47
C ALA A 296 1.14 18.91 11.99
N GLY A 297 0.06 18.37 11.41
CA GLY A 297 -0.28 18.55 10.00
C GLY A 297 0.72 17.89 9.02
N LEU A 298 1.44 16.87 9.49
CA LEU A 298 2.51 16.21 8.71
C LEU A 298 2.05 14.94 8.00
N TYR A 299 0.86 14.43 8.33
CA TYR A 299 0.40 13.12 7.86
C TYR A 299 0.41 12.97 6.33
N ASP A 300 -0.10 13.97 5.63
CA ASP A 300 -0.22 13.95 4.16
C ASP A 300 1.11 14.26 3.44
N GLN A 301 2.12 14.72 4.18
CA GLN A 301 3.48 14.93 3.67
C GLN A 301 4.32 13.65 3.74
N ILE A 302 3.86 12.65 4.50
CA ILE A 302 4.55 11.40 4.74
C ILE A 302 3.86 10.30 3.91
N TRP A 303 4.65 9.47 3.25
CA TRP A 303 4.11 8.34 2.50
C TRP A 303 3.59 7.25 3.44
N GLN A 304 4.39 6.92 4.45
CA GLN A 304 4.06 5.91 5.44
C GLN A 304 4.81 6.19 6.75
N ALA A 305 4.09 6.18 7.88
CA ALA A 305 4.65 6.25 9.23
C ALA A 305 4.09 5.14 10.12
N PHE A 306 4.93 4.61 11.01
CA PHE A 306 4.55 3.60 12.01
C PHE A 306 5.62 3.41 13.09
N ALA A 307 5.21 2.80 14.20
CA ALA A 307 6.11 2.30 15.23
C ALA A 307 6.50 0.83 14.98
N VAL A 308 7.66 0.44 15.51
CA VAL A 308 8.19 -0.93 15.57
C VAL A 308 8.61 -1.22 17.01
N LEU A 309 8.24 -2.37 17.57
CA LEU A 309 8.62 -2.77 18.93
C LEU A 309 9.78 -3.76 18.89
N LEU A 310 10.96 -3.34 19.34
CA LEU A 310 12.16 -4.17 19.24
C LEU A 310 12.23 -5.22 20.35
N PRO A 311 12.70 -6.44 20.06
CA PRO A 311 12.83 -7.52 21.04
C PRO A 311 14.05 -7.34 21.96
N VAL A 312 14.45 -6.10 22.24
CA VAL A 312 15.55 -5.75 23.14
C VAL A 312 15.04 -4.93 24.30
N ARG A 313 15.56 -5.22 25.50
CA ARG A 313 15.21 -4.49 26.72
C ARG A 313 16.36 -3.62 27.21
N THR A 314 16.02 -2.46 27.76
CA THR A 314 16.98 -1.45 28.19
C THR A 314 16.71 -1.02 29.61
N VAL A 315 17.76 -0.57 30.30
CA VAL A 315 17.60 0.09 31.59
C VAL A 315 17.06 1.51 31.40
N GLY A 316 16.12 1.88 32.25
CA GLY A 316 15.59 3.23 32.36
C GLY A 316 15.37 3.62 33.81
N VAL A 317 15.07 4.89 34.03
CA VAL A 317 14.56 5.41 35.30
C VAL A 317 13.28 6.16 34.97
N MET A 318 12.16 5.67 35.48
CA MET A 318 10.83 6.28 35.27
C MET A 318 10.23 6.51 36.65
N GLY A 319 10.03 7.78 37.02
CA GLY A 319 9.83 8.16 38.43
C GLY A 319 11.11 7.94 39.24
N ASP A 320 10.99 7.32 40.42
CA ASP A 320 12.12 6.99 41.29
C ASP A 320 12.55 5.50 41.20
N GLU A 321 11.97 4.73 40.27
CA GLU A 321 12.22 3.29 40.12
C GLU A 321 13.01 2.96 38.85
N ARG A 322 13.87 1.93 38.95
CA ARG A 322 14.60 1.39 37.81
C ARG A 322 13.67 0.51 36.98
N THR A 323 13.65 0.73 35.67
CA THR A 323 12.84 -0.03 34.73
C THR A 323 13.69 -0.86 33.77
N TYR A 324 13.12 -1.94 33.23
CA TYR A 324 13.74 -2.80 32.23
C TYR A 324 12.73 -3.20 31.14
N ASP A 325 12.54 -2.28 30.20
CA ASP A 325 11.46 -2.27 29.21
C ASP A 325 11.99 -2.23 27.77
N PHE A 326 11.09 -2.34 26.79
CA PHE A 326 11.44 -2.44 25.37
C PHE A 326 11.88 -1.11 24.75
N VAL A 327 12.56 -1.22 23.60
CA VAL A 327 12.83 -0.09 22.69
C VAL A 327 11.72 -0.01 21.64
N CYS A 328 11.20 1.19 21.41
CA CYS A 328 10.33 1.50 20.27
C CYS A 328 11.13 2.24 19.20
N ALA A 329 11.10 1.75 17.96
CA ALA A 329 11.63 2.47 16.81
C ALA A 329 10.49 3.16 16.06
N LEU A 330 10.67 4.44 15.77
CA LEU A 330 9.78 5.23 14.93
C LEU A 330 10.30 5.19 13.49
N ARG A 331 9.41 4.90 12.55
CA ARG A 331 9.70 4.87 11.12
C ARG A 331 8.75 5.81 10.39
N ALA A 332 9.30 6.70 9.56
CA ALA A 332 8.52 7.46 8.59
C ALA A 332 9.35 7.67 7.33
N VAL A 333 8.71 7.57 6.17
CA VAL A 333 9.38 7.70 4.88
C VAL A 333 8.61 8.60 3.91
N THR A 334 9.34 9.24 3.02
CA THR A 334 8.81 9.90 1.82
C THR A 334 9.18 9.06 0.60
N SER A 335 8.21 8.86 -0.28
CA SER A 335 8.37 8.08 -1.51
C SER A 335 7.36 8.55 -2.55
N LEU A 336 7.68 8.36 -3.82
CA LEU A 336 6.76 8.57 -4.94
C LEU A 336 6.00 7.29 -5.29
N ASP A 337 6.67 6.14 -5.24
CA ASP A 337 6.18 4.87 -5.78
C ASP A 337 6.42 3.66 -4.84
N GLY A 338 7.04 3.87 -3.68
CA GLY A 338 7.45 2.82 -2.75
C GLY A 338 8.66 1.99 -3.20
N MET A 339 9.21 2.20 -4.41
CA MET A 339 10.40 1.49 -4.91
C MET A 339 11.68 2.08 -4.32
N THR A 340 11.74 3.41 -4.21
CA THR A 340 12.80 4.14 -3.49
C THR A 340 12.17 5.02 -2.42
N ALA A 341 12.82 5.16 -1.26
CA ALA A 341 12.27 5.97 -0.18
C ALA A 341 13.38 6.56 0.69
N ASP A 342 13.23 7.82 1.06
CA ASP A 342 14.06 8.47 2.07
C ASP A 342 13.30 8.56 3.40
N TYR A 343 14.04 8.57 4.51
CA TYR A 343 13.44 8.82 5.82
C TYR A 343 12.88 10.24 5.88
N TYR A 344 11.79 10.43 6.61
CA TYR A 344 11.19 11.75 6.78
C TYR A 344 12.01 12.61 7.76
N PRO A 345 12.49 13.80 7.36
CA PRO A 345 13.38 14.60 8.20
C PRO A 345 12.60 15.38 9.27
N PHE A 346 12.06 14.68 10.28
CA PHE A 346 11.42 15.34 11.43
C PHE A 346 12.37 16.29 12.16
N SER A 347 11.83 17.36 12.73
CA SER A 347 12.58 18.19 13.67
C SER A 347 12.90 17.39 14.95
N HIS A 348 14.04 17.68 15.57
CA HIS A 348 14.38 17.08 16.86
C HIS A 348 13.38 17.42 17.96
N GLU A 349 12.73 18.60 17.86
CA GLU A 349 11.66 19.00 18.77
C GLU A 349 10.47 18.05 18.68
N PHE A 350 9.99 17.77 17.45
CA PHE A 350 8.89 16.82 17.22
C PHE A 350 9.25 15.43 17.74
N LEU A 351 10.44 14.92 17.40
CA LEU A 351 10.91 13.61 17.88
C LEU A 351 10.99 13.55 19.41
N GLY A 352 11.44 14.64 20.06
CA GLY A 352 11.49 14.75 21.51
C GLY A 352 10.12 14.70 22.18
N GLN A 353 9.12 15.38 21.60
CA GLN A 353 7.73 15.38 22.07
C GLN A 353 7.11 13.98 21.96
N VAL A 354 7.20 13.36 20.78
CA VAL A 354 6.69 12.00 20.55
C VAL A 354 7.36 11.00 21.49
N SER A 355 8.70 11.06 21.61
CA SER A 355 9.46 10.19 22.51
C SER A 355 9.00 10.34 23.96
N THR A 356 8.76 11.57 24.41
CA THR A 356 8.32 11.84 25.78
C THR A 356 6.93 11.27 26.05
N ARG A 357 5.98 11.46 25.12
CA ARG A 357 4.64 10.88 25.24
C ARG A 357 4.68 9.36 25.28
N ILE A 358 5.38 8.72 24.34
CA ILE A 358 5.46 7.25 24.28
C ILE A 358 6.04 6.68 25.59
N ILE A 359 7.14 7.23 26.09
CA ILE A 359 7.79 6.73 27.32
C ILE A 359 6.88 6.91 28.55
N ASN A 360 6.15 8.03 28.64
CA ASN A 360 5.32 8.33 29.81
C ASN A 360 3.97 7.61 29.78
N GLU A 361 3.38 7.42 28.61
CA GLU A 361 2.01 6.90 28.45
C GLU A 361 1.98 5.38 28.18
N VAL A 362 3.05 4.80 27.62
CA VAL A 362 3.08 3.38 27.21
C VAL A 362 3.94 2.54 28.15
N ARG A 363 3.26 1.91 29.13
CA ARG A 363 3.90 0.88 29.98
C ARG A 363 4.50 -0.23 29.12
N GLY A 364 5.78 -0.50 29.29
CA GLY A 364 6.53 -1.49 28.52
C GLY A 364 7.51 -0.89 27.51
N ILE A 365 7.59 0.44 27.36
CA ILE A 365 8.62 1.14 26.59
C ILE A 365 9.34 2.13 27.50
N ASN A 366 10.68 2.12 27.48
CA ASN A 366 11.48 3.14 28.19
C ASN A 366 12.55 3.80 27.30
N ARG A 367 12.53 3.50 26.00
CA ARG A 367 13.46 4.07 25.04
C ARG A 367 12.81 4.15 23.67
N VAL A 368 13.02 5.29 23.01
CA VAL A 368 12.55 5.53 21.65
C VAL A 368 13.73 5.87 20.75
N VAL A 369 13.74 5.35 19.53
CA VAL A 369 14.73 5.64 18.48
C VAL A 369 14.02 6.03 17.19
N TYR A 370 14.71 6.69 16.26
CA TYR A 370 14.18 7.03 14.94
C TYR A 370 15.05 6.40 13.84
N ASP A 371 14.41 5.76 12.86
CA ASP A 371 15.09 5.09 11.75
C ASP A 371 15.40 6.06 10.62
N VAL A 372 16.70 6.37 10.48
CA VAL A 372 17.27 7.27 9.47
C VAL A 372 17.84 6.54 8.24
N THR A 373 17.42 5.28 8.01
CA THR A 373 17.91 4.45 6.90
C THR A 373 17.05 4.62 5.66
N SER A 374 17.63 5.05 4.53
CA SER A 374 16.93 5.08 3.23
C SER A 374 16.72 3.67 2.66
N LYS A 375 15.79 3.57 1.71
CA LYS A 375 15.62 2.41 0.82
C LYS A 375 16.17 2.77 -0.56
N PRO A 376 17.31 2.19 -1.00
CA PRO A 376 18.25 1.29 -0.29
C PRO A 376 19.19 2.03 0.70
N PRO A 377 19.92 1.33 1.62
CA PRO A 377 20.10 -0.13 1.72
C PRO A 377 19.03 -0.85 2.56
N GLY A 378 18.22 -0.12 3.32
CA GLY A 378 17.14 -0.71 4.11
C GLY A 378 15.88 -0.97 3.30
N THR A 379 14.84 -1.42 3.98
CA THR A 379 13.46 -1.49 3.49
C THR A 379 12.58 -0.51 4.27
N ILE A 380 11.31 -0.35 3.85
CA ILE A 380 10.37 0.50 4.60
C ILE A 380 9.99 -0.20 5.91
N GLU A 381 9.45 -1.42 5.80
CA GLU A 381 9.16 -2.32 6.94
C GLU A 381 10.45 -3.00 7.42
N TRP A 382 10.47 -3.43 8.69
CA TRP A 382 11.64 -4.04 9.33
C TRP A 382 11.72 -5.58 9.16
N GLU A 383 10.63 -6.20 8.69
CA GLU A 383 10.50 -7.64 8.36
C GLU A 383 9.55 -7.86 7.17
#